data_AF-A0A969RNR2-F1
#
_entry.id   AF-A0A969RNR2-F1
#
_cell.length_a   1.000
_cell.length_b   1.000
_cell.length_c   1.000
_cell.angle_alpha   90.00
_cell.angle_beta   90.00
_cell.angle_gamma   90.00
#
_symmetry.space_group_name_H-M   'P 1'
#
loop_
_entity.id
_entity.type
_entity.pdbx_description
1 polymer ?
#
loop_
_entity_poly.entity_id
_entity_poly.type
_entity_poly.pdbx_seq_one_letter_code
_entity_poly.pdbx_strand_id
1 'polypeptide(L)'
;MPAIAPKSSQPKSSSRFSPWFWLGMAGIFLMSLALRFWGLSRFNTLVFDEVYYAKFASHFLKQDIVFTGHPPLSTYIIAFGIWLGEQMPWGDHNLKNGLAGLLISPFSYRWLNALTGSFLPLLVAAIAYQLSNRRNYALIAGLLLAADGLF
;
A
#
# COMPACT_ATOMS: atom_id res chain seq x y z
N MET A 1 -58.12 -31.20 -0.27
CA MET A 1 -57.39 -30.09 0.39
C MET A 1 -55.89 -30.36 0.24
N PRO A 2 -55.10 -29.50 -0.43
CA PRO A 2 -53.66 -29.72 -0.53
C PRO A 2 -52.98 -29.33 0.79
N ALA A 3 -52.12 -30.21 1.29
CA ALA A 3 -51.32 -29.97 2.49
C ALA A 3 -50.25 -28.90 2.20
N ILE A 4 -50.28 -27.80 2.95
CA ILE A 4 -49.27 -26.75 2.88
C ILE A 4 -47.99 -27.30 3.53
N ALA A 5 -46.95 -27.52 2.73
CA ALA A 5 -45.64 -27.94 3.24
C ALA A 5 -45.08 -26.88 4.22
N PRO A 6 -44.50 -27.28 5.36
CA PRO A 6 -43.95 -26.34 6.32
C PRO A 6 -42.76 -25.60 5.72
N LYS A 7 -42.76 -24.27 5.89
CA LYS A 7 -41.72 -23.35 5.41
C LYS A 7 -40.37 -23.76 6.03
N SER A 8 -39.42 -24.16 5.20
CA SER A 8 -38.07 -24.52 5.64
C SER A 8 -37.39 -23.29 6.26
N SER A 9 -37.04 -23.38 7.55
CA SER A 9 -36.31 -22.35 8.27
C SER A 9 -34.87 -22.31 7.75
N GLN A 10 -34.60 -21.42 6.80
CA GLN A 10 -33.25 -21.11 6.36
C GLN A 10 -32.41 -20.70 7.59
N PRO A 11 -31.22 -21.28 7.79
CA PRO A 11 -30.36 -20.88 8.91
C PRO A 11 -29.96 -19.43 8.71
N LYS A 12 -30.39 -18.55 9.63
CA LYS A 12 -29.90 -17.17 9.69
C LYS A 12 -28.39 -17.21 9.89
N SER A 13 -27.63 -17.02 8.80
CA SER A 13 -26.21 -16.66 8.87
C SER A 13 -26.10 -15.28 9.50
N SER A 14 -26.18 -15.24 10.83
CA SER A 14 -25.76 -14.08 11.60
C SER A 14 -24.25 -13.96 11.40
N SER A 15 -23.84 -13.09 10.48
CA SER A 15 -22.46 -12.62 10.43
C SER A 15 -22.23 -11.88 11.75
N ARG A 16 -21.83 -12.61 12.79
CA ARG A 16 -21.50 -12.01 14.08
C ARG A 16 -20.34 -11.05 13.83
N PHE A 17 -20.67 -9.76 13.82
CA PHE A 17 -19.72 -8.67 13.76
C PHE A 17 -18.69 -8.91 14.87
N SER A 18 -17.43 -9.14 14.49
CA SER A 18 -16.39 -9.50 15.43
C SER A 18 -15.48 -8.30 15.61
N PRO A 19 -15.69 -7.50 16.67
CA PRO A 19 -14.90 -6.30 16.89
C PRO A 19 -13.41 -6.63 17.03
N TRP A 20 -13.08 -7.78 17.63
CA TRP A 20 -11.71 -8.28 17.77
C TRP A 20 -11.00 -8.52 16.44
N PHE A 21 -11.70 -9.05 15.43
CA PHE A 21 -11.10 -9.29 14.12
C PHE A 21 -10.77 -7.96 13.42
N TRP A 22 -11.70 -7.01 13.45
CA TRP A 22 -11.50 -5.68 12.88
C TRP A 22 -10.41 -4.89 13.62
N LEU A 23 -10.37 -5.00 14.96
CA LEU A 23 -9.31 -4.40 15.76
C LEU A 23 -7.94 -5.01 15.42
N GLY A 24 -7.87 -6.33 15.23
CA GLY A 24 -6.65 -7.02 14.79
C GLY A 24 -6.20 -6.56 13.40
N MET A 25 -7.11 -6.46 12.44
CA MET A 25 -6.83 -5.94 11.09
C MET A 25 -6.32 -4.49 11.14
N ALA A 26 -6.99 -3.62 11.92
CA ALA A 26 -6.55 -2.24 12.12
C ALA A 26 -5.16 -2.17 12.76
N GLY A 27 -4.89 -3.01 13.78
CA GLY A 27 -3.57 -3.10 14.41
C GLY A 27 -2.47 -3.53 13.43
N ILE A 28 -2.74 -4.53 12.59
CA ILE A 28 -1.82 -4.98 11.54
C ILE A 28 -1.56 -3.85 10.54
N PHE A 29 -2.58 -3.11 10.13
CA PHE A 29 -2.44 -1.98 9.22
C PHE A 29 -1.59 -0.86 9.82
N LEU A 30 -1.86 -0.46 11.07
CA LEU A 30 -1.10 0.59 11.73
C LEU A 30 0.36 0.18 11.94
N MET A 31 0.61 -1.07 12.32
CA MET A 31 1.96 -1.62 12.43
C MET A 31 2.68 -1.62 11.07
N SER A 32 1.99 -2.07 10.03
CA SER A 32 2.49 -2.09 8.64
C SER A 32 2.84 -0.68 8.15
N LEU A 33 2.00 0.31 8.44
CA LEU A 33 2.23 1.72 8.11
C LEU A 33 3.44 2.25 8.89
N ALA A 34 3.50 2.03 10.20
CA ALA A 34 4.61 2.49 11.03
C ALA A 34 5.96 1.93 10.55
N LEU A 35 6.03 0.63 10.25
CA LEU A 35 7.24 -0.03 9.77
C LEU A 35 7.68 0.50 8.40
N ARG A 36 6.75 0.71 7.46
CA ARG A 36 7.08 1.18 6.10
C ARG A 36 7.44 2.65 6.02
N PHE A 37 6.89 3.48 6.91
CA PHE A 37 7.29 4.88 7.02
C PHE A 37 8.52 5.10 7.89
N TRP A 38 8.99 4.07 8.60
CA TRP A 38 10.16 4.16 9.47
C TRP A 38 11.44 4.41 8.65
N GLY A 39 12.00 5.62 8.80
CA GLY A 39 13.27 5.97 8.15
C GLY A 39 13.19 6.08 6.63
N LEU A 40 12.02 6.41 6.07
CA LEU A 40 11.79 6.46 4.62
C LEU A 40 12.78 7.40 3.87
N SER A 41 13.18 8.49 4.52
CA SER A 41 14.13 9.48 3.98
C SER A 41 15.58 9.26 4.43
N ARG A 42 15.89 8.12 5.07
CA ARG A 42 17.22 7.85 5.65
C ARG A 42 18.35 7.97 4.62
N PHE A 43 18.11 7.51 3.39
CA PHE A 43 19.09 7.57 2.31
C PHE A 43 18.72 8.67 1.32
N ASN A 44 19.50 9.77 1.30
CA ASN A 44 19.35 10.86 0.32
C ASN A 44 20.06 10.54 -1.01
N THR A 45 19.85 9.33 -1.51
CA THR A 45 20.37 8.82 -2.78
C THR A 45 19.35 7.89 -3.41
N LEU A 46 19.46 7.67 -4.73
CA LEU A 46 18.63 6.70 -5.45
C LEU A 46 19.12 5.28 -5.18
N VAL A 47 18.19 4.36 -4.92
CA VAL A 47 18.47 2.95 -4.63
C VAL A 47 17.67 2.05 -5.58
N PHE A 48 18.31 1.02 -6.15
CA PHE A 48 17.69 0.05 -7.07
C PHE A 48 16.90 0.73 -8.20
N ASP A 49 15.63 0.38 -8.35
CA ASP A 49 14.75 0.82 -9.43
C ASP A 49 14.39 2.32 -9.34
N GLU A 50 14.69 3.00 -8.23
CA GLU A 50 14.58 4.45 -8.12
C GLU A 50 15.45 5.17 -9.15
N VAL A 51 16.57 4.56 -9.56
CA VAL A 51 17.46 5.10 -10.61
C VAL A 51 16.73 5.27 -11.94
N TYR A 52 15.68 4.48 -12.18
CA TYR A 52 14.86 4.53 -13.38
C TYR A 52 13.55 5.28 -13.15
N TYR A 53 12.71 4.82 -12.21
CA TYR A 53 11.35 5.33 -12.08
C TYR A 53 11.30 6.77 -11.54
N ALA A 54 12.22 7.17 -10.65
CA ALA A 54 12.25 8.55 -10.18
C ALA A 54 12.64 9.52 -11.31
N LYS A 55 13.53 9.09 -12.22
CA LYS A 55 13.91 9.86 -13.41
C LYS A 55 12.79 9.91 -14.43
N PHE A 56 12.16 8.79 -14.75
CA PHE A 56 11.03 8.77 -15.68
C PHE A 56 9.88 9.64 -15.17
N ALA A 57 9.54 9.54 -13.89
CA ALA A 57 8.55 10.41 -13.27
C ALA A 57 8.92 11.89 -13.36
N SER A 58 10.21 12.24 -13.18
CA SER A 58 10.70 13.60 -13.34
C SER A 58 10.56 14.12 -14.78
N HIS A 59 10.77 13.28 -15.79
CA HIS A 59 10.52 13.65 -17.18
C HIS A 59 9.05 13.88 -17.47
N PHE A 60 8.14 13.08 -16.91
CA PHE A 60 6.70 13.34 -17.02
C PHE A 60 6.30 14.66 -16.38
N LEU A 61 6.90 15.04 -15.25
CA LEU A 61 6.69 16.35 -14.62
C LEU A 61 7.22 17.51 -15.48
N LYS A 62 8.28 17.30 -16.26
CA LYS A 62 8.82 18.27 -17.24
C LYS A 62 8.09 18.29 -18.57
N GLN A 63 7.14 17.36 -18.78
CA GLN A 63 6.46 17.13 -20.05
C GLN A 63 7.39 16.71 -21.20
N ASP A 64 8.48 16.01 -20.87
CA ASP A 64 9.40 15.43 -21.86
C ASP A 64 8.85 14.12 -22.43
N ILE A 65 9.15 13.83 -23.70
CA ILE A 65 8.81 12.55 -24.32
C ILE A 65 9.83 11.49 -23.89
N VAL A 66 9.37 10.44 -23.22
CA VAL A 66 10.21 9.31 -22.77
C VAL A 66 9.65 7.99 -23.27
N PHE A 67 10.54 7.15 -23.80
CA PHE A 67 10.24 5.78 -24.16
C PHE A 67 10.69 4.86 -23.03
N THR A 68 9.72 4.23 -22.36
CA THR A 68 9.98 3.23 -21.32
C THR A 68 9.54 1.86 -21.82
N GLY A 69 10.18 0.79 -21.33
CA GLY A 69 9.79 -0.58 -21.68
C GLY A 69 8.50 -1.06 -21.02
N HIS A 70 7.83 -0.24 -20.20
CA HIS A 70 6.67 -0.62 -19.41
C HIS A 70 5.47 0.29 -19.75
N PRO A 71 4.23 -0.16 -19.54
CA PRO A 71 3.07 0.72 -19.63
C PRO A 71 3.20 1.92 -18.69
N PRO A 72 2.79 3.13 -19.10
CA PRO A 72 3.16 4.37 -18.40
C PRO A 72 2.34 4.64 -17.13
N LEU A 73 1.32 3.84 -16.84
CA LEU A 73 0.38 4.08 -15.74
C LEU A 73 1.09 4.19 -14.38
N SER A 74 1.98 3.26 -14.08
CA SER A 74 2.72 3.25 -12.81
C SER A 74 3.59 4.51 -12.68
N THR A 75 4.27 4.90 -13.74
CA THR A 75 5.10 6.10 -13.75
C THR A 75 4.28 7.38 -13.59
N TYR A 76 3.07 7.46 -14.16
CA TYR A 76 2.15 8.58 -13.90
C TYR A 76 1.75 8.67 -12.43
N ILE A 77 1.45 7.54 -11.79
CA ILE A 77 1.13 7.49 -10.36
C ILE A 77 2.32 7.96 -9.53
N ILE A 78 3.55 7.54 -9.88
CA ILE A 78 4.77 8.00 -9.19
C ILE A 78 4.98 9.50 -9.42
N ALA A 79 4.83 10.01 -10.64
CA ALA A 79 4.94 11.45 -10.93
C ALA A 79 3.94 12.28 -10.14
N PHE A 80 2.69 11.82 -10.05
CA PHE A 80 1.68 12.43 -9.20
C PHE A 80 2.05 12.36 -7.71
N GLY A 81 2.59 11.23 -7.26
CA GLY A 81 3.10 11.05 -5.90
C GLY A 81 4.22 12.03 -5.56
N ILE A 82 5.17 12.24 -6.48
CA ILE A 82 6.25 13.22 -6.33
C ILE A 82 5.67 14.62 -6.23
N TRP A 83 4.80 14.99 -7.17
CA TRP A 83 4.17 16.31 -7.16
C TRP A 83 3.46 16.57 -5.83
N LEU A 84 2.62 15.63 -5.39
CA LEU A 84 1.87 15.77 -4.14
C LEU A 84 2.80 15.79 -2.92
N GLY A 85 3.80 14.91 -2.87
CA GLY A 85 4.78 14.84 -1.78
C GLY A 85 5.57 16.13 -1.59
N GLU A 86 5.89 16.84 -2.69
CA GLU A 86 6.54 18.15 -2.62
C GLU A 86 5.59 19.28 -2.17
N GLN A 87 4.27 19.13 -2.33
CA GLN A 87 3.29 20.11 -1.83
C GLN A 87 2.93 19.90 -0.35
N MET A 88 3.03 18.67 0.15
CA MET A 88 2.61 18.34 1.52
C MET A 88 3.60 18.89 2.54
N PRO A 89 3.16 19.37 3.72
CA PRO A 89 4.05 19.88 4.77
C PRO A 89 4.75 18.76 5.56
N TRP A 90 4.70 17.52 5.07
CA TRP A 90 5.17 16.33 5.76
C TRP A 90 6.33 15.73 4.98
N GLY A 91 7.43 15.50 5.66
CA GLY A 91 8.71 15.14 5.04
C GLY A 91 9.75 16.23 5.26
N ASP A 92 11.02 15.86 5.22
CA ASP A 92 12.11 16.82 5.40
C ASP A 92 12.35 17.57 4.09
N HIS A 93 11.83 18.80 4.01
CA HIS A 93 11.99 19.68 2.86
C HIS A 93 13.42 20.19 2.67
N ASN A 94 14.29 20.07 3.69
CA ASN A 94 15.69 20.46 3.60
C ASN A 94 16.53 19.35 2.94
N LEU A 95 16.09 18.09 3.05
CA LEU A 95 16.73 16.93 2.42
C LEU A 95 16.25 16.76 0.99
N LYS A 96 16.94 17.40 0.05
CA LYS A 96 16.72 17.25 -1.38
C LYS A 96 18.00 16.79 -2.10
N ASN A 97 17.85 16.14 -3.24
CA ASN A 97 18.94 15.84 -4.15
C ASN A 97 18.48 16.03 -5.61
N GLY A 98 19.44 16.22 -6.51
CA GLY A 98 19.19 16.41 -7.95
C GLY A 98 19.28 15.13 -8.79
N LEU A 99 19.41 13.96 -8.16
CA LEU A 99 19.80 12.71 -8.85
C LEU A 99 18.72 12.20 -9.81
N ALA A 100 17.46 12.53 -9.54
CA ALA A 100 16.32 12.21 -10.39
C ALA A 100 16.17 13.16 -11.61
N GLY A 101 17.04 14.17 -11.74
CA GLY A 101 16.94 15.21 -12.77
C GLY A 101 16.06 16.40 -12.37
N LEU A 102 15.49 16.37 -11.17
CA LEU A 102 14.81 17.48 -10.48
C LEU A 102 15.33 17.55 -9.05
N LEU A 103 15.27 18.73 -8.44
CA LEU A 103 15.64 18.92 -7.04
C LEU A 103 14.46 18.54 -6.14
N ILE A 104 14.39 17.25 -5.80
CA ILE A 104 13.27 16.64 -5.06
C ILE A 104 13.76 15.91 -3.80
N SER A 105 12.86 15.77 -2.82
CA SER A 105 13.12 15.03 -1.60
C SER A 105 13.02 13.52 -1.82
N PRO A 106 13.83 12.69 -1.13
CA PRO A 106 13.66 11.24 -1.09
C PRO A 106 12.28 10.79 -0.63
N PHE A 107 11.67 11.59 0.25
CA PHE A 107 10.31 11.31 0.72
C PHE A 107 9.32 11.29 -0.45
N SER A 108 9.40 12.29 -1.34
CA SER A 108 8.41 12.57 -2.39
C SER A 108 8.22 11.43 -3.38
N TYR A 109 9.28 10.69 -3.71
CA TYR A 109 9.18 9.52 -4.60
C TYR A 109 9.00 8.19 -3.87
N ARG A 110 9.05 8.15 -2.53
CA ARG A 110 8.94 6.91 -1.73
C ARG A 110 7.63 6.76 -0.97
N TRP A 111 7.03 7.85 -0.51
CA TRP A 111 5.87 7.81 0.40
C TRP A 111 4.66 7.10 -0.18
N LEU A 112 4.43 7.27 -1.49
CA LEU A 112 3.29 6.65 -2.15
C LEU A 112 3.48 5.13 -2.24
N ASN A 113 4.71 4.66 -2.49
CA ASN A 113 5.04 3.23 -2.48
C ASN A 113 4.95 2.64 -1.05
N ALA A 114 5.43 3.37 -0.04
CA ALA A 114 5.27 2.96 1.35
C ALA A 114 3.79 2.86 1.77
N LEU A 115 2.97 3.81 1.31
CA LEU A 115 1.53 3.82 1.56
C LEU A 115 0.84 2.63 0.88
N THR A 116 1.06 2.39 -0.42
CA THR A 116 0.46 1.25 -1.14
C THR A 116 0.90 -0.08 -0.54
N GLY A 117 2.20 -0.22 -0.23
CA GLY A 117 2.75 -1.39 0.45
C GLY A 117 2.09 -1.66 1.81
N SER A 118 1.70 -0.61 2.54
CA SER A 118 1.08 -0.76 3.87
C SER A 118 -0.28 -1.48 3.84
N PHE A 119 -0.97 -1.48 2.70
CA PHE A 119 -2.23 -2.19 2.49
C PHE A 119 -2.06 -3.67 2.11
N LEU A 120 -0.86 -4.11 1.68
CA LEU A 120 -0.65 -5.51 1.27
C LEU A 120 -0.96 -6.52 2.38
N PRO A 121 -0.58 -6.30 3.66
CA PRO A 121 -0.98 -7.17 4.76
C PRO A 121 -2.49 -7.32 4.92
N LEU A 122 -3.26 -6.25 4.68
CA LEU A 122 -4.71 -6.30 4.73
C LEU A 122 -5.29 -7.13 3.59
N LEU A 123 -4.75 -6.95 2.38
CA LEU A 123 -5.17 -7.70 1.21
C LEU A 123 -4.91 -9.20 1.40
N VAL A 124 -3.72 -9.56 1.87
CA VAL A 124 -3.36 -10.97 2.11
C VAL A 124 -4.18 -11.56 3.25
N ALA A 125 -4.41 -10.82 4.34
CA ALA A 125 -5.30 -11.27 5.41
C ALA A 125 -6.73 -11.50 4.89
N ALA A 126 -7.24 -10.62 4.01
CA ALA A 126 -8.56 -10.78 3.39
C ALA A 126 -8.62 -12.02 2.49
N ILE A 127 -7.58 -12.28 1.68
CA ILE A 127 -7.47 -13.48 0.85
C ILE A 127 -7.42 -14.73 1.74
N ALA A 128 -6.59 -14.74 2.78
CA ALA A 128 -6.48 -15.85 3.71
C ALA A 128 -7.81 -16.11 4.46
N TYR A 129 -8.55 -15.07 4.79
CA TYR A 129 -9.91 -15.19 5.33
C TYR A 129 -10.86 -15.81 4.31
N GLN A 130 -10.81 -15.36 3.05
CA GLN A 130 -11.68 -15.86 1.99
C GLN A 130 -11.42 -17.35 1.68
N LEU A 131 -10.16 -17.80 1.74
CA LEU A 131 -9.78 -19.19 1.48
C LEU A 131 -10.09 -20.12 2.66
N SER A 132 -9.77 -19.69 3.89
CA SER A 132 -9.87 -20.58 5.07
C SER A 132 -11.17 -20.43 5.85
N ASN A 133 -11.87 -19.30 5.68
CA ASN A 133 -12.99 -18.86 6.51
C ASN A 133 -12.66 -18.83 8.03
N ARG A 134 -11.37 -18.78 8.38
CA ARG A 134 -10.86 -18.74 9.75
C ARG A 134 -10.17 -17.40 10.03
N ARG A 135 -10.75 -16.63 10.96
CA ARG A 135 -10.23 -15.32 11.38
C ARG A 135 -8.80 -15.37 11.91
N ASN A 136 -8.45 -16.42 12.64
CA ASN A 136 -7.11 -16.57 13.21
C ASN A 136 -6.04 -16.70 12.12
N TYR A 137 -6.30 -17.49 11.07
CA TYR A 137 -5.35 -17.67 9.97
C TYR A 137 -5.18 -16.39 9.16
N ALA A 138 -6.25 -15.62 8.97
CA ALA A 138 -6.18 -14.30 8.35
C ALA A 138 -5.29 -13.32 9.13
N LEU A 139 -5.47 -13.25 10.45
CA LEU A 139 -4.65 -12.38 11.31
C LEU A 139 -3.18 -12.79 11.34
N ILE A 140 -2.90 -14.10 11.43
CA ILE A 140 -1.52 -14.62 11.40
C ILE A 140 -0.86 -14.29 10.05
N ALA A 141 -1.55 -14.54 8.93
CA ALA A 141 -1.03 -14.24 7.60
C ALA A 141 -0.74 -12.74 7.40
N GLY A 142 -1.67 -11.87 7.82
CA GLY A 142 -1.46 -10.43 7.77
C GLY A 142 -0.30 -9.96 8.65
N LEU A 143 -0.18 -10.49 9.86
CA LEU A 143 0.91 -10.15 10.78
C LEU A 143 2.27 -10.56 10.24
N LEU A 144 2.38 -11.78 9.71
CA LEU A 144 3.63 -12.27 9.10
C LEU A 144 4.02 -11.40 7.90
N LEU A 145 3.09 -11.07 7.01
CA LEU A 145 3.39 -10.22 5.85
C LEU A 145 3.75 -8.78 6.27
N ALA A 146 3.16 -8.27 7.34
CA ALA A 146 3.52 -6.95 7.85
C ALA A 146 4.97 -6.90 8.37
N ALA A 147 5.52 -8.03 8.84
CA ALA A 147 6.86 -8.15 9.40
C ALA A 147 7.93 -8.69 8.43
N ASP A 148 7.53 -9.23 7.28
CA ASP A 148 8.44 -9.88 6.31
C ASP A 148 9.50 -8.92 5.72
N GLY A 149 9.13 -7.65 5.52
CA GLY A 149 10.06 -6.61 5.05
C GLY A 149 10.47 -6.68 3.58
N LEU A 150 9.98 -7.66 2.81
CA LEU A 150 10.24 -7.80 1.38
C LEU A 150 9.45 -6.79 0.52
N PHE A 151 8.32 -6.29 1.03
CA PHE A 151 7.38 -5.41 0.34
C PHE A 151 7.17 -4.06 1.04
#